data_AF-A0A2D8K2X0-F1
#
_entry.id   AF-A0A2D8K2X0-F1
#
_cell.length_a   1.000
_cell.length_b   1.000
_cell.length_c   1.000
_cell.angle_alpha   90.00
_cell.angle_beta   90.00
_cell.angle_gamma   90.00
#
_symmetry.space_group_name_H-M   'P 1'
#
loop_
_entity.id
_entity.type
_entity.pdbx_description
1 polymer ?
#
loop_
_entity_poly.entity_id
_entity_poly.type
_entity_poly.pdbx_seq_one_letter_code
_entity_poly.pdbx_strand_id
1 'polypeptide(L)'
;IVIGGGAGAFPPMVGWAAVTGGISLDSIILFSITFLWTPPHFWALALFKMRDYDDVGIPMMPNVAGEKSTKNQMVVYAVLTAVAGVAPALTGLASPAYAVFAGAMGAYFIYAALKVRAMPEGDQRMLPARKMFGFSIVYLFSIFAALIVDRAVFMLVG
;
A
#
# COMPACT_ATOMS: atom_id res chain seq x y z
N ILE A 1 13.41 6.75 -2.05
CA ILE A 1 12.18 6.06 -1.56
C ILE A 1 12.14 4.58 -1.94
N VAL A 2 12.37 4.19 -3.21
CA VAL A 2 12.28 2.76 -3.63
C VAL A 2 13.23 1.83 -2.85
N ILE A 3 14.44 2.28 -2.52
CA ILE A 3 15.39 1.50 -1.68
C ILE A 3 14.89 1.38 -0.23
N GLY A 4 14.33 2.46 0.35
CA GLY A 4 13.76 2.46 1.71
C GLY A 4 12.43 1.71 1.82
N GLY A 5 11.63 1.68 0.75
CA GLY A 5 10.39 0.91 0.68
C GLY A 5 10.64 -0.60 0.57
N GLY A 6 11.76 -1.01 -0.04
CA GLY A 6 12.26 -2.38 0.06
C GLY A 6 12.52 -2.77 1.52
N ALA A 7 13.29 -1.95 2.25
CA ALA A 7 13.60 -2.18 3.67
C ALA A 7 12.34 -2.34 4.55
N GLY A 8 11.33 -1.49 4.34
CA GLY A 8 10.05 -1.55 5.07
C GLY A 8 9.16 -2.74 4.74
N ALA A 9 9.40 -3.42 3.61
CA ALA A 9 8.59 -4.56 3.15
C ALA A 9 9.15 -5.93 3.58
N PHE A 10 10.36 -6.00 4.12
CA PHE A 10 10.95 -7.24 4.64
C PHE A 10 10.32 -7.82 5.90
N PRO A 11 9.72 -7.07 6.85
CA PRO A 11 9.23 -7.65 8.10
C PRO A 11 8.26 -8.84 7.93
N PRO A 12 7.27 -8.79 7.00
CA PRO A 12 6.43 -9.96 6.72
C PRO A 12 7.22 -11.18 6.20
N MET A 13 8.26 -10.98 5.37
CA MET A 13 9.09 -12.08 4.88
C MET A 13 9.92 -12.71 5.99
N VAL A 14 10.50 -11.88 6.86
CA VAL A 14 11.31 -12.35 7.99
C VAL A 14 10.43 -13.11 8.98
N GLY A 15 9.24 -12.61 9.29
CA GLY A 15 8.27 -13.31 10.14
C GLY A 15 7.87 -14.66 9.55
N TRP A 16 7.64 -14.72 8.24
CA TRP A 16 7.37 -15.97 7.54
C TRP A 16 8.55 -16.96 7.63
N ALA A 17 9.76 -16.52 7.26
CA ALA A 17 10.95 -17.35 7.26
C ALA A 17 11.32 -17.87 8.66
N ALA A 18 11.05 -17.08 9.71
CA ALA A 18 11.26 -17.48 11.10
C ALA A 18 10.39 -18.68 11.52
N VAL A 19 9.18 -18.82 10.95
CA VAL A 19 8.25 -19.90 11.28
C VAL A 19 8.40 -21.08 10.31
N THR A 20 8.56 -20.82 9.01
CA THR A 20 8.57 -21.88 7.98
C THR A 20 9.96 -22.35 7.58
N GLY A 21 11.03 -21.69 8.05
CA GLY A 21 12.42 -22.02 7.71
C GLY A 21 12.85 -21.65 6.28
N GLY A 22 12.09 -20.80 5.57
CA GLY A 22 12.40 -20.44 4.19
C GLY A 22 11.48 -19.39 3.57
N ILE A 23 11.75 -19.02 2.32
CA ILE A 23 10.97 -18.04 1.56
C ILE A 23 10.07 -18.80 0.57
N SER A 24 8.75 -18.72 0.77
CA SER A 24 7.75 -19.28 -0.15
C SER A 24 7.13 -18.19 -1.04
N LEU A 25 6.28 -18.60 -1.98
CA LEU A 25 5.48 -17.67 -2.79
C LEU A 25 4.60 -16.76 -1.91
N ASP A 26 4.02 -17.29 -0.84
CA ASP A 26 3.20 -16.52 0.11
C ASP A 26 4.02 -15.42 0.81
N SER A 27 5.27 -15.74 1.19
CA SER A 27 6.21 -14.75 1.74
C SER A 27 6.45 -13.59 0.76
N ILE A 28 6.63 -13.90 -0.53
CA ILE A 28 6.82 -12.92 -1.60
C ILE A 28 5.55 -12.09 -1.83
N ILE A 29 4.36 -12.68 -1.68
CA ILE A 29 3.09 -11.95 -1.78
C ILE A 29 2.97 -10.93 -0.65
N LEU A 30 3.24 -11.32 0.60
CA LEU A 30 3.19 -10.41 1.75
C LEU A 30 4.19 -9.25 1.63
N PHE A 31 5.39 -9.56 1.11
CA PHE A 31 6.36 -8.55 0.73
C PHE A 31 5.79 -7.59 -0.32
N SER A 32 5.23 -8.14 -1.39
CA SER A 32 4.73 -7.36 -2.53
C SER A 32 3.61 -6.40 -2.13
N ILE A 33 2.70 -6.83 -1.24
CA ILE A 33 1.65 -5.97 -0.69
C ILE A 33 2.27 -4.75 -0.02
N THR A 34 3.22 -4.97 0.90
CA THR A 34 3.86 -3.88 1.65
C THR A 34 4.70 -2.99 0.74
N PHE A 35 5.47 -3.60 -0.17
CA PHE A 35 6.36 -2.90 -1.09
C PHE A 35 5.58 -2.01 -2.05
N LEU A 36 4.53 -2.53 -2.69
CA LEU A 36 3.73 -1.78 -3.68
C LEU A 36 2.86 -0.71 -3.04
N TRP A 37 2.40 -0.94 -1.81
CA TRP A 37 1.65 0.04 -1.01
C TRP A 37 2.53 1.23 -0.56
N THR A 38 3.83 1.01 -0.40
CA THR A 38 4.74 1.99 0.18
C THR A 38 4.84 3.29 -0.63
N PRO A 39 5.05 3.27 -1.97
CA PRO A 39 5.07 4.49 -2.78
C PRO A 39 3.78 5.33 -2.69
N PRO A 40 2.57 4.80 -2.92
CA PRO A 40 1.35 5.61 -2.85
C PRO A 40 1.07 6.15 -1.45
N HIS A 41 1.46 5.43 -0.39
CA HIS A 41 1.40 5.91 0.99
C HIS A 41 2.32 7.12 1.22
N PHE A 42 3.62 6.96 0.97
CA PHE A 42 4.59 8.03 1.22
C PHE A 42 4.44 9.22 0.26
N TRP A 43 4.06 8.98 -0.99
CA TRP A 43 3.84 10.06 -1.95
C TRP A 43 2.59 10.89 -1.60
N ALA A 44 1.56 10.27 -1.02
CA ALA A 44 0.44 11.02 -0.48
C ALA A 44 0.89 12.00 0.61
N LEU A 45 1.74 11.55 1.56
CA LEU A 45 2.37 12.42 2.56
C LEU A 45 3.23 13.52 1.93
N ALA A 46 4.08 13.13 0.98
CA ALA A 46 5.01 14.02 0.31
C ALA A 46 4.30 15.16 -0.42
N LEU A 47 3.13 14.92 -1.00
CA LEU A 47 2.35 15.97 -1.67
C LEU A 47 2.03 17.12 -0.70
N PHE A 48 1.40 16.83 0.44
CA PHE A 48 0.96 17.88 1.38
C PHE A 48 2.02 18.33 2.38
N LYS A 49 3.22 17.73 2.34
CA LYS A 49 4.41 18.11 3.09
C LYS A 49 5.56 18.58 2.20
N MET A 50 5.28 18.82 0.92
CA MET A 50 6.29 19.14 -0.10
C MET A 50 7.18 20.33 0.29
N ARG A 51 6.58 21.40 0.85
CA ARG A 51 7.29 22.60 1.31
C ARG A 51 8.20 22.32 2.50
N ASP A 52 7.67 21.64 3.52
CA ASP A 52 8.44 21.26 4.71
C ASP A 52 9.66 20.41 4.33
N TYR A 53 9.56 19.54 3.31
CA TYR A 53 10.69 18.75 2.80
C TYR A 53 11.68 19.58 1.97
N ASP A 54 11.18 20.55 1.20
CA ASP A 54 12.00 21.45 0.38
C ASP A 54 12.87 22.36 1.26
N ASP A 55 12.29 22.90 2.34
CA ASP A 55 12.95 23.81 3.28
C ASP A 55 14.17 23.17 3.98
N VAL A 56 14.20 21.83 4.09
CA VAL A 56 15.31 21.06 4.66
C VAL A 56 16.13 20.30 3.61
N GLY A 57 15.86 20.52 2.32
CA GLY A 57 16.62 19.93 1.21
C GLY A 57 16.43 18.42 1.03
N ILE A 58 15.31 17.85 1.49
CA ILE A 58 15.04 16.41 1.37
C ILE A 58 14.36 16.12 0.02
N PRO A 59 15.00 15.36 -0.89
CA PRO A 59 14.46 15.11 -2.22
C PRO A 59 13.27 14.14 -2.16
N MET A 60 12.06 14.67 -2.34
CA MET A 60 10.83 13.89 -2.44
C MET A 60 10.28 13.88 -3.87
N MET A 61 9.51 12.84 -4.22
CA MET A 61 8.99 12.65 -5.59
C MET A 61 8.24 13.87 -6.16
N PRO A 62 7.35 14.55 -5.38
CA PRO A 62 6.74 15.80 -5.83
C PRO A 62 7.73 16.91 -6.15
N ASN A 63 8.78 17.10 -5.33
CA ASN A 63 9.81 18.13 -5.52
C ASN A 63 10.74 17.81 -6.71
N VAL A 64 11.04 16.53 -6.94
CA VAL A 64 12.03 16.09 -7.94
C VAL A 64 11.39 15.89 -9.32
N ALA A 65 10.20 15.28 -9.39
CA ALA A 65 9.55 14.90 -10.64
C ALA A 65 8.22 15.63 -10.90
N GLY A 66 7.81 16.50 -9.97
CA GLY A 66 6.57 17.26 -10.05
C GLY A 66 5.35 16.54 -9.48
N GLU A 67 4.35 17.32 -9.10
CA GLU A 67 3.06 16.82 -8.59
C GLU A 67 2.37 15.89 -9.59
N LYS A 68 2.32 16.27 -10.87
CA LYS A 68 1.63 15.52 -11.92
C LYS A 68 2.20 14.11 -12.13
N SER A 69 3.53 14.01 -12.20
CA SER A 69 4.22 12.72 -12.31
C SER A 69 3.91 11.85 -11.10
N THR A 70 3.99 12.44 -9.91
CA THR A 70 3.67 11.76 -8.65
C THR A 70 2.25 11.23 -8.62
N LYS A 71 1.27 12.08 -8.93
CA LYS A 71 -0.15 11.71 -9.00
C LYS A 71 -0.42 10.56 -9.99
N ASN A 72 0.23 10.57 -11.15
CA ASN A 72 0.07 9.49 -12.14
C ASN A 72 0.68 8.17 -11.65
N GLN A 73 1.89 8.20 -11.10
CA GLN A 73 2.53 7.00 -10.57
C GLN A 73 1.76 6.44 -9.36
N MET A 74 1.20 7.29 -8.49
CA MET A 74 0.34 6.86 -7.39
C MET A 74 -0.82 5.98 -7.86
N VAL A 75 -1.44 6.31 -9.00
CA VAL A 75 -2.54 5.49 -9.56
C VAL A 75 -2.03 4.13 -10.04
N VAL A 76 -0.88 4.08 -10.73
CA VAL A 76 -0.27 2.82 -11.17
C VAL A 76 0.02 1.93 -9.98
N TYR A 77 0.70 2.44 -8.95
CA TYR A 77 1.01 1.68 -7.75
C TYR A 77 -0.24 1.32 -6.93
N ALA A 78 -1.29 2.14 -6.94
CA ALA A 78 -2.57 1.80 -6.30
C ALA A 78 -3.23 0.59 -6.95
N VAL A 79 -3.21 0.49 -8.28
CA VAL A 79 -3.71 -0.69 -9.01
C VAL A 79 -2.86 -1.92 -8.67
N LEU A 80 -1.53 -1.80 -8.71
CA LEU A 80 -0.63 -2.89 -8.36
C LEU A 80 -0.82 -3.36 -6.90
N THR A 81 -1.04 -2.44 -5.97
CA THR A 81 -1.33 -2.72 -4.56
C THR A 81 -2.65 -3.48 -4.40
N ALA A 82 -3.69 -3.08 -5.13
CA ALA A 82 -4.98 -3.76 -5.10
C ALA A 82 -4.88 -5.20 -5.63
N VAL A 83 -4.15 -5.41 -6.74
CA VAL A 83 -3.90 -6.75 -7.29
C VAL A 83 -3.10 -7.61 -6.30
N ALA A 84 -2.04 -7.06 -5.71
CA ALA A 84 -1.24 -7.75 -4.70
C ALA A 84 -2.04 -8.09 -3.44
N GLY A 85 -2.98 -7.22 -3.02
CA GLY A 85 -3.83 -7.45 -1.85
C GLY A 85 -4.77 -8.65 -2.00
N VAL A 86 -5.21 -8.96 -3.22
CA VAL A 86 -6.07 -10.12 -3.53
C VAL A 86 -5.26 -11.39 -3.77
N ALA A 87 -3.98 -11.29 -4.11
CA ALA A 87 -3.10 -12.43 -4.42
C ALA A 87 -3.07 -13.55 -3.36
N PRO A 88 -3.17 -13.30 -2.02
CA PRO A 88 -3.27 -14.37 -1.03
C PRO A 88 -4.40 -15.38 -1.28
N ALA A 89 -5.52 -14.93 -1.86
CA ALA A 89 -6.61 -15.85 -2.18
C ALA A 89 -6.32 -16.74 -3.39
N LEU A 90 -5.43 -16.30 -4.28
CA LEU A 90 -5.05 -17.05 -5.48
C LEU A 90 -4.09 -18.21 -5.18
N THR A 91 -3.30 -18.11 -4.11
CA THR A 91 -2.38 -19.17 -3.67
C THR A 91 -3.02 -20.14 -2.67
N GLY A 92 -4.26 -19.88 -2.25
CA GLY A 92 -4.92 -20.63 -1.18
C GLY A 92 -4.43 -20.25 0.23
N LEU A 93 -3.65 -19.16 0.35
CA LEU A 93 -3.24 -18.61 1.66
C LEU A 93 -4.44 -18.07 2.44
N ALA A 94 -5.42 -17.50 1.72
CA ALA A 94 -6.63 -16.90 2.26
C ALA A 94 -7.90 -17.36 1.52
N SER A 95 -9.06 -17.22 2.15
CA SER A 95 -10.34 -17.66 1.62
C SER A 95 -10.92 -16.74 0.53
N PRO A 96 -11.95 -17.20 -0.21
CA PRO A 96 -12.71 -16.33 -1.12
C PRO A 96 -13.40 -15.14 -0.39
N ALA A 97 -13.75 -15.29 0.89
CA ALA A 97 -14.34 -14.20 1.67
C ALA A 97 -13.31 -13.08 1.90
N TYR A 98 -12.06 -13.44 2.21
CA TYR A 98 -10.94 -12.50 2.24
C TYR A 98 -10.74 -11.81 0.88
N ALA A 99 -10.85 -12.55 -0.23
CA ALA A 99 -10.68 -11.98 -1.58
C ALA A 99 -11.69 -10.86 -1.88
N VAL A 100 -12.96 -11.04 -1.48
CA VAL A 100 -14.01 -10.02 -1.64
C VAL A 100 -13.69 -8.78 -0.81
N PHE A 101 -13.27 -8.96 0.44
CA PHE A 101 -12.87 -7.87 1.32
C PHE A 101 -11.65 -7.10 0.77
N ALA A 102 -10.58 -7.81 0.40
CA ALA A 102 -9.38 -7.23 -0.18
C ALA A 102 -9.67 -6.51 -1.49
N GLY A 103 -10.55 -7.07 -2.34
CA GLY A 103 -11.02 -6.45 -3.57
C GLY A 103 -11.75 -5.12 -3.32
N ALA A 104 -12.66 -5.07 -2.34
CA ALA A 104 -13.36 -3.84 -1.97
C ALA A 104 -12.41 -2.76 -1.44
N MET A 105 -11.48 -3.14 -0.55
CA MET A 105 -10.45 -2.24 -0.02
C MET A 105 -9.52 -1.73 -1.14
N GLY A 106 -9.12 -2.61 -2.06
CA GLY A 106 -8.28 -2.26 -3.21
C GLY A 106 -8.98 -1.33 -4.20
N ALA A 107 -10.26 -1.58 -4.49
CA ALA A 107 -11.08 -0.70 -5.33
C ALA A 107 -11.19 0.71 -4.73
N TYR A 108 -11.41 0.82 -3.41
CA TYR A 108 -11.41 2.11 -2.74
C TYR A 108 -10.02 2.77 -2.75
N PHE A 109 -8.94 1.99 -2.60
CA PHE A 109 -7.56 2.51 -2.68
C PHE A 109 -7.27 3.13 -4.06
N ILE A 110 -7.70 2.49 -5.15
CA ILE A 110 -7.64 3.03 -6.52
C ILE A 110 -8.49 4.30 -6.64
N TYR A 111 -9.72 4.27 -6.14
CA TYR A 111 -10.60 5.44 -6.13
C TYR A 111 -9.98 6.64 -5.41
N ALA A 112 -9.35 6.42 -4.25
CA ALA A 112 -8.64 7.46 -3.50
C ALA A 112 -7.46 8.02 -4.31
N ALA A 113 -6.68 7.16 -4.98
CA ALA A 113 -5.60 7.59 -5.87
C ALA A 113 -6.10 8.42 -7.06
N LEU A 114 -7.24 8.05 -7.66
CA LEU A 114 -7.88 8.82 -8.72
C LEU A 114 -8.38 10.19 -8.22
N LYS A 115 -8.89 10.27 -6.99
CA LYS A 115 -9.25 11.56 -6.36
C LYS A 115 -8.02 12.45 -6.12
N VAL A 116 -6.89 11.87 -5.73
CA VAL A 116 -5.61 12.60 -5.64
C VAL A 116 -5.14 13.07 -7.01
N ARG A 117 -5.29 12.24 -8.05
CA ARG A 117 -4.94 12.62 -9.43
C ARG A 117 -5.81 13.74 -9.99
N ALA A 118 -7.09 13.77 -9.63
CA ALA A 118 -8.02 14.83 -10.04
C ALA A 118 -7.87 16.14 -9.26
N MET A 119 -7.01 16.17 -8.23
CA MET A 119 -6.75 17.37 -7.43
C MET A 119 -5.96 18.41 -8.24
N PRO A 120 -6.38 19.69 -8.25
CA PRO A 120 -5.63 20.78 -8.87
C PRO A 120 -4.19 20.85 -8.35
N GLU A 121 -3.27 21.28 -9.22
CA GLU A 121 -1.89 21.57 -8.82
C GLU A 121 -1.86 22.83 -7.94
N GLY A 122 -1.03 22.85 -6.91
CA GLY A 122 -0.93 23.99 -5.99
C GLY A 122 -2.10 24.16 -5.02
N ASP A 123 -3.01 23.19 -4.89
CA ASP A 123 -4.04 23.19 -3.84
C ASP A 123 -3.35 23.18 -2.46
N GLN A 124 -3.48 24.26 -1.69
CA GLN A 124 -2.83 24.36 -0.37
C GLN A 124 -3.41 23.40 0.67
N ARG A 125 -4.67 22.97 0.52
CA ARG A 125 -5.32 22.09 1.50
C ARG A 125 -4.95 20.63 1.27
N MET A 126 -4.75 20.25 0.00
CA MET A 126 -4.44 18.88 -0.44
C MET A 126 -5.29 17.80 0.25
N LEU A 127 -6.59 18.08 0.43
CA LEU A 127 -7.49 17.21 1.19
C LEU A 127 -7.54 15.77 0.65
N PRO A 128 -7.60 15.53 -0.67
CA PRO A 128 -7.54 14.17 -1.21
C PRO A 128 -6.27 13.42 -0.80
N ALA A 129 -5.10 14.07 -0.84
CA ALA A 129 -3.83 13.44 -0.49
C ALA A 129 -3.77 13.08 1.00
N ARG A 130 -4.24 13.98 1.87
CA ARG A 130 -4.36 13.71 3.32
C ARG A 130 -5.30 12.54 3.63
N LYS A 131 -6.46 12.51 2.97
CA LYS A 131 -7.42 11.39 3.10
C LYS A 131 -6.84 10.08 2.61
N MET A 132 -6.13 10.09 1.48
CA MET A 132 -5.46 8.90 0.95
C MET A 132 -4.37 8.40 1.90
N PHE A 133 -3.55 9.29 2.47
CA PHE A 133 -2.56 8.92 3.48
C PHE A 133 -3.22 8.24 4.69
N GLY A 134 -4.26 8.85 5.28
CA GLY A 134 -4.98 8.24 6.40
C GLY A 134 -5.63 6.89 6.04
N PHE A 135 -6.31 6.82 4.90
CA PHE A 135 -6.91 5.58 4.42
C PHE A 135 -5.86 4.50 4.16
N SER A 136 -4.69 4.85 3.63
CA SER A 136 -3.66 3.87 3.31
C SER A 136 -3.13 3.12 4.54
N ILE A 137 -3.08 3.77 5.71
CA ILE A 137 -2.74 3.12 6.99
C ILE A 137 -3.83 2.11 7.36
N VAL A 138 -5.09 2.53 7.31
CA VAL A 138 -6.25 1.67 7.58
C VAL A 138 -6.29 0.50 6.60
N TYR A 139 -5.99 0.74 5.32
CA TYR A 139 -5.91 -0.28 4.28
C TYR A 139 -4.91 -1.38 4.64
N LEU A 140 -3.65 -1.02 4.91
CA LEU A 140 -2.62 -2.02 5.19
C LEU A 140 -2.94 -2.79 6.47
N PHE A 141 -3.34 -2.08 7.54
CA PHE A 141 -3.75 -2.70 8.79
C PHE A 141 -4.90 -3.69 8.57
N SER A 142 -5.93 -3.28 7.83
CA SER A 142 -7.11 -4.10 7.59
C SER A 142 -6.80 -5.33 6.73
N ILE A 143 -5.94 -5.20 5.72
CA ILE A 143 -5.51 -6.33 4.87
C ILE A 143 -4.79 -7.39 5.71
N PHE A 144 -3.82 -7.00 6.53
CA PHE A 144 -3.10 -7.95 7.38
C PHE A 144 -3.97 -8.50 8.52
N ALA A 145 -4.81 -7.68 9.14
CA ALA A 145 -5.76 -8.15 10.16
C ALA A 145 -6.76 -9.15 9.58
N ALA A 146 -7.29 -8.90 8.38
CA ALA A 146 -8.18 -9.82 7.69
C ALA A 146 -7.49 -11.14 7.35
N LEU A 147 -6.21 -11.13 6.92
CA LEU A 147 -5.43 -12.36 6.71
C LEU A 147 -5.30 -13.19 8.00
N ILE A 148 -5.00 -12.54 9.12
CA ILE A 148 -4.87 -13.22 10.42
C ILE A 148 -6.20 -13.83 10.86
N VAL A 149 -7.29 -13.06 10.77
CA VAL A 149 -8.64 -13.52 11.16
C VAL A 149 -9.09 -14.66 10.25
N ASP A 150 -8.92 -14.52 8.93
CA ASP A 150 -9.27 -15.55 7.96
C ASP A 150 -8.54 -16.86 8.25
N ARG A 151 -7.23 -16.79 8.56
CA ARG A 151 -6.47 -17.98 8.92
C ARG A 151 -6.84 -18.58 10.26
N ALA A 152 -7.14 -17.76 11.26
CA ALA A 152 -7.62 -18.25 12.55
C ALA A 152 -8.96 -18.98 12.39
N VAL A 153 -9.90 -18.43 11.61
CA VAL A 153 -11.18 -19.08 11.31
C VAL A 153 -10.98 -20.39 10.56
N PHE A 154 -10.11 -20.40 9.54
CA PHE A 154 -9.80 -21.62 8.79
C PHE A 154 -9.26 -22.74 9.70
N MET A 155 -8.38 -22.43 10.65
CA MET A 155 -7.84 -23.41 11.61
C MET A 155 -8.86 -23.90 12.65
N LEU A 156 -9.89 -23.10 12.95
CA LEU A 156 -10.92 -23.46 13.94
C LEU A 156 -12.06 -24.30 13.35
N VAL A 157 -12.33 -24.14 12.05
CA VAL A 157 -13.49 -24.75 11.38
C VAL A 157 -13.09 -25.89 10.42
N GLY A 158 -11.83 -25.94 9.97
CA GLY A 158 -11.28 -27.00 9.12
C GLY A 158 -10.49 -28.03 9.91
#